data_AF-A0A533YW46-F1
#
_entry.id   AF-A0A533YW46-F1
#
_cell.length_a   1.000
_cell.length_b   1.000
_cell.length_c   1.000
_cell.angle_alpha   90.00
_cell.angle_beta   90.00
_cell.angle_gamma   90.00
#
_symmetry.space_group_name_H-M   'P 1'
#
loop_
_entity.id
_entity.type
_entity.pdbx_description
1 polymer ?
#
loop_
_entity_poly.entity_id
_entity_poly.type
_entity_poly.pdbx_seq_one_letter_code
_entity_poly.pdbx_strand_id
1 'polypeptide(L)' 'MSFETLRMLSTGMTKAEVLSRAGSPRHRFTNRGTQRWIYTTSDNWIVEVVFSGNNVIEINWSRS' A
#
# COMPACT_ATOMS: atom_id res chain seq x y z
N MET A 1 10.17 1.39 -8.15
CA MET A 1 8.74 1.05 -8.19
C MET A 1 8.02 2.15 -8.94
N SER A 2 7.21 1.82 -9.95
CA SER A 2 6.46 2.81 -10.74
C SER A 2 5.08 3.07 -10.14
N PHE A 3 4.53 4.26 -10.41
CA PHE A 3 3.15 4.61 -10.03
C PHE A 3 2.14 3.65 -10.67
N GLU A 4 2.39 3.19 -11.89
CA GLU A 4 1.50 2.25 -12.58
C GLU A 4 1.38 0.90 -11.89
N THR A 5 2.44 0.42 -11.22
CA THR A 5 2.33 -0.79 -10.41
C THR A 5 1.41 -0.57 -9.22
N LEU A 6 1.52 0.59 -8.57
CA LEU A 6 0.69 0.91 -7.42
C LEU A 6 -0.76 1.16 -7.83
N ARG A 7 -1.04 1.77 -8.99
CA ARG A 7 -2.42 2.07 -9.46
C ARG A 7 -3.28 0.82 -9.66
N MET A 8 -2.67 -0.36 -9.75
CA MET A 8 -3.38 -1.64 -9.84
C MET A 8 -3.86 -2.18 -8.49
N LEU A 9 -3.43 -1.56 -7.38
CA LEU A 9 -3.88 -1.95 -6.05
C LEU A 9 -5.32 -1.48 -5.83
N SER A 10 -6.12 -2.34 -5.18
CA SER A 10 -7.54 -2.07 -4.92
C SER A 10 -7.91 -2.51 -3.50
N THR A 11 -8.96 -1.90 -2.97
CA THR A 11 -9.62 -2.39 -1.75
C THR A 11 -10.06 -3.84 -1.91
N GLY A 12 -10.02 -4.62 -0.83
CA GLY A 12 -10.32 -6.04 -0.82
C GLY A 12 -9.13 -6.95 -1.16
N MET A 13 -8.05 -6.42 -1.75
CA MET A 13 -6.84 -7.22 -1.99
C MET A 13 -6.23 -7.71 -0.69
N THR A 14 -5.68 -8.91 -0.71
CA THR A 14 -4.94 -9.45 0.43
C THR A 14 -3.53 -8.85 0.54
N LYS A 15 -2.92 -8.93 1.72
CA LYS A 15 -1.50 -8.57 1.91
C LYS A 15 -0.57 -9.27 0.90
N ALA A 16 -0.80 -10.54 0.61
CA ALA A 16 0.01 -11.32 -0.32
C ALA A 16 -0.12 -10.85 -1.77
N GLU A 17 -1.33 -10.46 -2.17
CA GLU A 17 -1.60 -9.87 -3.48
C GLU A 17 -0.95 -8.49 -3.65
N VAL A 18 -0.98 -7.67 -2.60
CA VAL A 18 -0.28 -6.38 -2.59
C VAL A 18 1.23 -6.61 -2.70
N LEU A 19 1.80 -7.56 -1.94
CA LEU A 19 3.23 -7.89 -2.03
C LEU A 19 3.62 -8.46 -3.40
N SER A 20 2.77 -9.27 -4.02
CA SER A 20 3.07 -9.83 -5.35
C SER A 20 3.11 -8.76 -6.44
N ARG A 21 2.31 -7.69 -6.30
CA ARG A 21 2.25 -6.59 -7.26
C ARG A 21 3.29 -5.51 -6.95
N ALA A 22 3.26 -4.98 -5.73
CA ALA A 22 4.01 -3.82 -5.29
C ALA A 22 5.28 -4.19 -4.50
N GLY A 23 5.59 -5.47 -4.30
CA GLY A 23 6.73 -5.88 -3.49
C GLY A 23 6.65 -5.38 -2.05
N SER A 24 7.79 -5.37 -1.38
CA SER A 24 7.89 -4.92 0.00
C SER A 24 7.70 -3.40 0.11
N PRO A 25 6.84 -2.92 1.02
CA PRO A 25 6.68 -1.50 1.28
C PRO A 25 7.94 -0.92 1.93
N ARG A 26 8.13 0.38 1.77
CA ARG A 26 9.22 1.13 2.40
C ARG A 26 9.07 1.18 3.92
N HIS A 27 7.84 1.36 4.40
CA HIS A 27 7.52 1.35 5.83
C HIS A 27 6.28 0.53 6.12
N ARG A 28 6.25 -0.09 7.31
CA ARG A 28 5.10 -0.85 7.82
C ARG A 28 4.79 -0.36 9.22
N PHE A 29 3.55 0.04 9.45
CA PHE A 29 3.03 0.47 10.74
C PHE A 29 1.86 -0.41 11.14
N THR A 30 1.73 -0.68 12.43
CA THR A 30 0.57 -1.38 12.98
C THR A 30 -0.04 -0.50 14.06
N ASN A 31 -1.34 -0.22 13.95
CA ASN A 31 -2.07 0.57 14.92
C ASN A 31 -3.46 -0.01 15.17
N ARG A 32 -3.74 -0.35 16.44
CA ARG A 32 -5.05 -0.79 16.96
C ARG A 32 -5.96 -1.48 15.93
N GLY A 33 -5.57 -2.68 15.49
CA GLY A 33 -6.37 -3.53 14.60
C GLY A 33 -6.18 -3.27 13.09
N THR A 34 -5.49 -2.21 12.72
CA THR A 34 -5.12 -1.93 11.32
C THR A 34 -3.62 -1.95 11.11
N GLN A 35 -3.22 -2.25 9.88
CA GLN A 35 -1.83 -2.20 9.44
C GLN A 35 -1.72 -1.24 8.26
N ARG A 36 -0.73 -0.36 8.24
CA ARG A 36 -0.51 0.59 7.16
C ARG A 36 0.84 0.36 6.52
N TRP A 37 0.86 0.25 5.20
CA TRP A 37 2.06 0.08 4.41
C TRP A 37 2.28 1.30 3.54
N ILE A 38 3.51 1.84 3.55
CA ILE A 38 3.87 3.02 2.78
C ILE A 38 4.76 2.62 1.62
N TYR A 39 4.34 2.98 0.41
CA TYR A 39 5.12 2.86 -0.81
C TYR A 39 5.52 4.25 -1.30
N THR A 40 6.71 4.35 -1.86
CA THR A 40 7.22 5.58 -2.48
C THR A 40 7.68 5.26 -3.90
N THR A 41 7.30 6.09 -4.87
CA THR A 41 7.79 5.97 -6.25
C THR A 41 8.93 6.94 -6.51
N SER A 42 9.62 6.75 -7.65
CA SER A 42 10.61 7.69 -8.18
C SER A 42 10.06 9.08 -8.47
N ASP A 43 8.76 9.18 -8.75
CA ASP A 43 8.05 10.40 -9.16
C ASP A 43 7.40 11.14 -7.98
N ASN A 44 7.93 10.90 -6.76
CA ASN A 44 7.50 11.49 -5.49
C ASN A 44 6.06 11.17 -5.07
N TRP A 45 5.47 10.09 -5.59
CA TRP A 45 4.21 9.59 -5.05
C TRP A 45 4.44 8.82 -3.76
N ILE A 46 3.62 9.11 -2.76
CA ILE A 46 3.49 8.35 -1.52
C ILE A 46 2.13 7.66 -1.57
N VAL A 47 2.13 6.34 -1.39
CA VAL A 47 0.93 5.52 -1.43
C VAL A 47 0.81 4.77 -0.12
N GLU A 48 -0.26 5.04 0.59
CA GLU A 48 -0.55 4.44 1.88
C GLU A 48 -1.63 3.39 1.72
N VAL A 49 -1.28 2.13 1.92
CA VAL A 49 -2.21 1.00 1.85
C VAL A 49 -2.59 0.61 3.27
N VAL A 50 -3.86 0.73 3.63
CA VAL A 50 -4.37 0.39 4.96
C VAL A 50 -5.08 -0.95 4.91
N PHE A 51 -4.76 -1.82 5.85
CA PHE A 51 -5.33 -3.15 6.00
C PHE A 51 -6.11 -3.25 7.30
N SER A 52 -7.24 -3.95 7.27
CA SER A 52 -7.89 -4.52 8.45
C SER A 52 -7.84 -6.04 8.33
N GLY A 53 -7.29 -6.72 9.35
CA GLY A 53 -6.97 -8.14 9.24
C GLY A 53 -5.99 -8.41 8.09
N ASN A 54 -6.44 -9.12 7.06
CA ASN A 54 -5.64 -9.49 5.90
C ASN A 54 -5.92 -8.64 4.64
N ASN A 55 -6.98 -7.84 4.62
CA ASN A 55 -7.48 -7.21 3.39
C ASN A 55 -7.28 -5.70 3.42
N VAL A 56 -7.02 -5.12 2.25
CA VAL A 56 -6.96 -3.67 2.05
C VAL A 56 -8.35 -3.07 2.27
N ILE A 57 -8.44 -2.07 3.14
CA ILE A 57 -9.68 -1.31 3.41
C ILE A 57 -9.62 0.11 2.83
N GLU A 58 -8.42 0.65 2.62
CA GLU A 58 -8.23 2.02 2.14
C GLU A 58 -6.88 2.16 1.44
N ILE A 59 -6.83 3.01 0.41
CA ILE A 59 -5.60 3.38 -0.29
C ILE A 59 -5.58 4.90 -0.45
N ASN A 60 -4.60 5.56 0.19
CA ASN A 60 -4.43 7.01 0.09
C ASN A 60 -3.23 7.34 -0.78
N TRP A 61 -3.39 8.40 -1.57
CA TRP A 61 -2.41 8.87 -2.54
C TRP A 61 -2.06 10.30 -2.21
N SER A 62 -0.77 10.55 -1.98
CA SER A 62 -0.26 11.90 -1.78
C SER A 62 1.03 12.09 -2.58
N ARG A 63 1.35 13.36 -2.84
CA ARG A 63 2.56 13.75 -3.56
C ARG A 63 3.39 14.64 -2.65
N SER A 64 4.68 14.31 -2.53
CA SER A 64 5.66 15.13 -1.81
C SER A 64 6.38 16.11 -2.73
#